data_AF-A0A0R2D2W2-F1
#
_entry.id   AF-A0A0R2D2W2-F1
#
_cell.length_a   1.000
_cell.length_b   1.000
_cell.length_c   1.000
_cell.angle_alpha   90.00
_cell.angle_beta   90.00
_cell.angle_gamma   90.00
#
_symmetry.space_group_name_H-M   'P 1'
#
loop_
_entity.id
_entity.type
_entity.pdbx_description
1 polymer ?
#
loop_
_entity_poly.entity_id
_entity_poly.type
_entity_poly.pdbx_seq_one_letter_code
_entity_poly.pdbx_strand_id
1 'polypeptide(L)'
;MKPKTKWILLSILAYVLFVGCGLGFGFLDPAKISWPWTAFWLIAALGIAYYLGFKNLVFERTMYYAKQLDLTKADLVTMLPELSGRQEVPDPQKRHWLSPVFNFSLQNLNILDHQLAQLAQTKGIKPFD
;
A
#
# COMPACT_ATOMS: atom_id res chain seq x y z
N MET A 1 -25.94 12.25 7.52
CA MET A 1 -24.83 12.06 6.54
C MET A 1 -23.98 10.86 6.94
N LYS A 2 -23.72 9.92 6.02
CA LYS A 2 -22.86 8.74 6.27
C LYS A 2 -21.44 9.20 6.68
N PRO A 3 -20.75 8.50 7.61
CA PRO A 3 -19.44 8.92 8.13
C PRO A 3 -18.40 9.07 7.02
N LYS A 4 -18.41 8.22 5.99
CA LYS A 4 -17.52 8.32 4.82
C LYS A 4 -17.65 9.66 4.08
N THR A 5 -18.85 10.21 3.98
CA THR A 5 -19.11 11.49 3.28
C THR A 5 -18.53 12.68 4.04
N LYS A 6 -18.53 12.64 5.38
CA LYS A 6 -17.94 13.72 6.20
C LYS A 6 -16.43 13.82 6.04
N TRP A 7 -15.74 12.67 5.98
CA TRP A 7 -14.30 12.62 5.78
C TRP A 7 -13.87 13.07 4.37
N ILE A 8 -14.64 12.72 3.35
CA ILE A 8 -14.41 13.20 1.98
C ILE A 8 -14.58 14.72 1.91
N LEU A 9 -15.63 15.27 2.54
CA LEU A 9 -15.86 16.71 2.55
C LEU A 9 -14.76 17.46 3.29
N LEU A 10 -14.30 16.90 4.41
CA LEU A 10 -13.18 17.45 5.18
C LEU A 10 -11.86 17.42 4.39
N SER A 11 -11.58 16.36 3.63
CA SER A 11 -10.36 16.29 2.81
C SER A 11 -10.38 17.27 1.65
N ILE A 12 -11.54 17.47 1.01
CA ILE A 12 -11.71 18.48 -0.04
C ILE A 12 -11.47 19.88 0.53
N LEU A 13 -12.07 20.19 1.68
CA LEU A 13 -11.96 21.50 2.31
C LEU A 13 -10.52 21.77 2.79
N ALA A 14 -9.84 20.74 3.32
CA ALA A 14 -8.42 20.81 3.65
C ALA A 14 -7.52 21.01 2.41
N TYR A 15 -7.84 20.36 1.29
CA TYR A 15 -7.11 20.54 0.03
C TYR A 15 -7.28 21.95 -0.54
N VAL A 16 -8.50 22.49 -0.54
CA VAL A 16 -8.78 23.86 -1.00
C VAL A 16 -8.07 24.88 -0.11
N LEU A 17 -8.07 24.68 1.21
CA LEU A 17 -7.28 25.50 2.15
C LEU A 17 -5.78 25.39 1.89
N PHE A 18 -5.27 24.19 1.67
CA PHE A 18 -3.84 23.96 1.40
C PHE A 18 -3.39 24.64 0.11
N VAL A 19 -4.16 24.51 -0.98
CA VAL A 19 -3.86 25.16 -2.27
C VAL A 19 -4.02 26.68 -2.15
N GLY A 20 -5.09 27.16 -1.51
CA GLY A 20 -5.32 28.59 -1.28
C GLY A 20 -4.22 29.23 -0.46
N CYS A 21 -3.77 28.57 0.61
CA CYS A 21 -2.62 29.01 1.40
C CYS A 21 -1.31 28.87 0.62
N GLY A 22 -1.11 27.78 -0.13
CA GLY A 22 0.11 27.56 -0.92
C GLY A 22 0.32 28.62 -2.00
N LEU A 23 -0.76 29.07 -2.63
CA LEU A 23 -0.76 30.15 -3.62
C LEU A 23 -0.70 31.54 -2.94
N GLY A 24 -1.49 31.76 -1.88
CA GLY A 24 -1.58 33.05 -1.18
C GLY A 24 -0.33 33.42 -0.38
N PHE A 25 0.33 32.45 0.25
CA PHE A 25 1.62 32.65 0.92
C PHE A 25 2.83 32.52 -0.03
N GLY A 26 2.59 32.24 -1.32
CA GLY A 26 3.64 32.14 -2.34
C GLY A 26 4.56 30.92 -2.18
N PHE A 27 4.13 29.90 -1.43
CA PHE A 27 4.86 28.65 -1.22
C PHE A 27 4.92 27.77 -2.48
N LEU A 28 3.98 27.98 -3.41
CA LEU A 28 3.92 27.35 -4.74
C LEU A 28 4.24 28.33 -5.87
N ASP A 29 4.72 29.54 -5.57
CA ASP A 29 5.08 30.53 -6.59
C ASP A 29 6.35 30.07 -7.34
N PRO A 30 6.27 29.73 -8.64
CA PRO A 30 7.40 29.16 -9.38
C PRO A 30 8.61 30.09 -9.47
N ALA A 31 8.44 31.40 -9.25
CA ALA A 31 9.54 32.37 -9.18
C ALA A 31 10.29 32.35 -7.83
N LYS A 32 9.71 31.76 -6.77
CA LYS A 32 10.27 31.67 -5.41
C LYS A 32 10.56 30.24 -4.96
N ILE A 33 10.13 29.23 -5.71
CA ILE A 33 10.48 27.84 -5.48
C ILE A 33 12.00 27.70 -5.61
N SER A 34 12.65 27.52 -4.46
CA SER A 34 14.09 27.33 -4.39
C SER A 34 14.45 25.93 -4.88
N TRP A 35 15.63 25.79 -5.49
CA TRP A 35 16.15 24.49 -5.94
C TRP A 35 16.06 23.36 -4.89
N PRO A 36 16.30 23.62 -3.58
CA PRO A 36 16.10 22.62 -2.53
C PRO A 36 14.65 22.10 -2.40
N TRP A 37 13.64 22.93 -2.66
CA TRP A 37 12.22 22.53 -2.59
C TRP A 37 11.85 21.54 -3.69
N THR A 38 12.30 21.80 -4.92
CA THR A 38 12.11 20.88 -6.05
C THR A 38 12.86 19.57 -5.81
N ALA A 39 14.10 19.64 -5.30
CA ALA A 39 14.88 18.45 -4.95
C ALA A 39 14.20 17.61 -3.86
N PHE A 40 13.61 18.24 -2.84
CA PHE A 40 12.84 17.56 -1.80
C PHE A 40 11.68 16.75 -2.40
N TRP A 41 10.86 17.36 -3.26
CA TRP A 41 9.72 16.66 -3.88
C TRP A 41 10.15 15.55 -4.84
N LEU A 42 11.27 15.72 -5.55
CA LEU A 42 11.83 14.66 -6.38
C LEU A 42 12.26 13.46 -5.53
N ILE A 43 12.99 13.68 -4.44
CA ILE A 43 13.40 12.62 -3.52
C ILE A 43 12.18 11.96 -2.87
N ALA A 44 11.20 12.76 -2.44
CA ALA A 44 9.96 12.26 -1.87
C ALA A 44 9.18 11.38 -2.87
N ALA A 45 9.05 11.83 -4.12
CA ALA A 45 8.38 11.08 -5.18
C ALA A 45 9.11 9.76 -5.49
N LEU A 46 10.44 9.77 -5.57
CA LEU A 46 11.25 8.57 -5.74
C LEU A 46 11.11 7.60 -4.56
N GLY A 47 11.11 8.11 -3.33
CA GLY A 47 10.90 7.31 -2.12
C GLY A 47 9.51 6.68 -2.08
N ILE A 48 8.46 7.43 -2.46
CA ILE A 48 7.11 6.92 -2.59
C ILE A 48 7.03 5.85 -3.67
N ALA A 49 7.59 6.11 -4.87
CA ALA A 49 7.58 5.14 -5.96
C ALA A 49 8.30 3.84 -5.57
N TYR A 50 9.47 3.94 -4.92
CA TYR A 50 10.21 2.79 -4.40
C TYR A 50 9.40 2.00 -3.36
N TYR A 51 8.80 2.69 -2.39
CA TYR A 51 7.96 2.06 -1.36
C TYR A 51 6.76 1.33 -1.96
N LEU A 52 6.05 1.97 -2.90
CA LEU A 52 4.89 1.38 -3.58
C LEU A 52 5.30 0.18 -4.44
N GLY A 53 6.44 0.26 -5.14
CA GLY A 53 6.99 -0.84 -5.93
C GLY A 53 7.37 -2.04 -5.05
N PHE A 54 8.09 -1.81 -3.96
CA PHE A 54 8.43 -2.84 -2.98
C PHE A 54 7.18 -3.53 -2.42
N LYS A 55 6.18 -2.73 -2.02
CA LYS A 55 4.92 -3.26 -1.51
C LYS A 55 4.15 -4.08 -2.56
N ASN A 56 4.22 -3.70 -3.82
CA ASN A 56 3.63 -4.49 -4.92
C ASN A 56 4.34 -5.84 -5.08
N LEU A 57 5.67 -5.86 -5.04
CA LEU A 57 6.45 -7.10 -5.14
C LEU A 57 6.12 -8.08 -4.00
N VAL A 58 6.06 -7.60 -2.75
CA VAL A 58 5.69 -8.45 -1.60
C VAL A 58 4.28 -9.00 -1.75
N PHE A 59 3.34 -8.19 -2.25
CA PHE A 59 1.98 -8.65 -2.54
C PHE A 59 1.95 -9.75 -3.60
N GLU A 60 2.63 -9.55 -4.73
CA GLU A 60 2.68 -10.53 -5.82
C GLU A 60 3.30 -11.85 -5.36
N ARG A 61 4.37 -11.77 -4.57
CA ARG A 61 5.02 -12.94 -3.97
C ARG A 61 4.11 -13.69 -3.01
N THR A 62 3.44 -12.98 -2.11
CA THR A 62 2.43 -13.54 -1.19
C THR A 62 1.34 -14.27 -1.97
N MET A 63 0.81 -13.63 -3.02
CA MET A 63 -0.25 -14.17 -3.86
C MET A 63 0.22 -15.39 -4.66
N TYR A 64 1.46 -15.38 -5.15
CA TYR A 64 2.06 -16.49 -5.86
C TYR A 64 2.17 -17.72 -4.95
N TYR A 65 2.77 -17.58 -3.77
CA TYR A 65 2.90 -18.70 -2.84
C TYR A 65 1.54 -19.19 -2.34
N ALA A 66 0.61 -18.28 -2.03
CA ALA A 66 -0.73 -18.66 -1.60
C ALA A 66 -1.48 -19.46 -2.68
N LYS A 67 -1.32 -19.10 -3.97
CA LYS A 67 -1.90 -19.87 -5.09
C LYS A 67 -1.24 -21.24 -5.27
N GLN A 68 0.09 -21.31 -5.18
CA GLN A 68 0.81 -22.59 -5.30
C GLN A 68 0.49 -23.55 -4.13
N LEU A 69 0.18 -22.99 -2.96
CA LEU A 69 -0.22 -23.74 -1.77
C LEU A 69 -1.73 -24.04 -1.71
N ASP A 70 -2.50 -23.63 -2.73
CA ASP A 70 -3.97 -23.73 -2.79
C ASP A 70 -4.69 -23.15 -1.56
N LEU A 71 -4.15 -22.04 -1.02
CA LEU A 71 -4.68 -21.40 0.18
C LEU A 71 -5.82 -20.44 -0.14
N THR A 72 -6.80 -20.42 0.76
CA THR A 72 -7.92 -19.49 0.71
C THR A 72 -7.64 -18.22 1.51
N LYS A 73 -8.49 -17.20 1.34
CA LYS A 73 -8.46 -16.01 2.21
C LYS A 73 -8.57 -16.35 3.69
N ALA A 74 -9.36 -17.38 4.06
CA ALA A 74 -9.53 -17.78 5.45
C ALA A 74 -8.24 -18.33 6.04
N ASP A 75 -7.46 -19.08 5.25
CA ASP A 75 -6.18 -19.62 5.69
C ASP A 75 -5.12 -18.52 5.87
N LEU A 76 -5.14 -17.48 5.02
CA LEU A 76 -4.28 -16.32 5.21
C LEU A 76 -4.67 -15.49 6.43
N VAL A 77 -5.96 -15.47 6.79
CA VAL A 77 -6.44 -14.78 8.00
C VAL A 77 -5.91 -15.44 9.27
N THR A 78 -5.86 -16.77 9.32
CA THR A 78 -5.39 -17.52 10.51
C THR A 78 -3.87 -17.42 10.70
N MET A 79 -3.12 -17.14 9.64
CA MET A 79 -1.67 -16.88 9.67
C MET A 79 -1.30 -15.52 10.28
N LEU A 80 -2.27 -14.61 10.44
CA LEU A 80 -2.05 -13.27 10.95
C LEU A 80 -2.40 -13.16 12.44
N PRO A 81 -1.44 -12.76 13.30
CA PRO A 81 -1.64 -12.73 14.75
C PRO A 81 -2.55 -11.59 15.23
N GLU A 82 -2.64 -10.48 14.49
CA GLU A 82 -3.42 -9.30 14.88
C GLU A 82 -4.12 -8.65 13.68
N LEU A 83 -5.28 -9.17 13.31
CA LEU A 83 -6.15 -8.49 12.36
C LEU A 83 -7.00 -7.46 13.09
N SER A 84 -6.59 -6.19 13.00
CA SER A 84 -7.50 -5.10 13.33
C SER A 84 -8.71 -5.19 12.38
N GLY A 85 -9.95 -5.21 12.89
CA GLY A 85 -11.16 -5.53 12.11
C GLY A 85 -11.48 -4.66 10.88
N ARG A 86 -10.64 -3.66 10.54
CA ARG A 86 -10.70 -2.87 9.30
C ARG A 86 -9.64 -3.25 8.27
N GLN A 87 -8.69 -4.11 8.61
CA GLN A 87 -7.60 -4.51 7.74
C GLN A 87 -8.09 -5.58 6.77
N GLU A 88 -7.85 -5.36 5.49
CA GLU A 88 -8.16 -6.33 4.46
C GLU A 88 -7.01 -7.34 4.33
N VAL A 89 -7.36 -8.59 4.06
CA VAL A 89 -6.43 -9.68 3.76
C VAL A 89 -6.54 -10.01 2.28
N PRO A 90 -5.40 -10.17 1.57
CA PRO A 90 -5.40 -10.55 0.16
C PRO A 90 -6.13 -11.87 -0.05
N ASP A 91 -6.83 -11.97 -1.18
CA ASP A 91 -7.60 -13.15 -1.56
C ASP A 91 -6.96 -13.79 -2.81
N PRO A 92 -6.29 -14.95 -2.70
CA PRO A 92 -5.59 -15.63 -3.80
C PRO A 92 -6.49 -15.97 -4.99
N GLN A 93 -7.78 -16.21 -4.71
CA GLN A 93 -8.77 -16.67 -5.68
C GLN A 93 -9.41 -15.52 -6.46
N LYS A 94 -9.21 -14.27 -6.01
CA LYS A 94 -9.76 -13.09 -6.67
C LYS A 94 -8.71 -12.34 -7.47
N ARG A 95 -9.17 -11.73 -8.57
CA ARG A 95 -8.35 -10.83 -9.38
C ARG A 95 -8.40 -9.43 -8.76
N HIS A 96 -7.25 -8.94 -8.34
CA HIS A 96 -7.10 -7.61 -7.73
C HIS A 96 -6.83 -6.59 -8.85
N TRP A 97 -7.89 -5.92 -9.32
CA TRP A 97 -7.82 -4.96 -10.43
C TRP A 97 -7.36 -3.56 -10.00
N LEU A 98 -7.73 -3.14 -8.79
CA LEU A 98 -7.29 -1.89 -8.19
C LEU A 98 -6.03 -2.17 -7.37
N SER A 99 -5.01 -1.34 -7.57
CA SER A 99 -3.65 -1.59 -7.07
C SER A 99 -3.65 -2.09 -5.61
N PRO A 100 -3.19 -3.33 -5.36
CA PRO A 100 -3.15 -3.95 -4.02
C PRO A 100 -2.28 -3.15 -3.04
N VAL A 101 -1.47 -2.25 -3.57
CA VAL A 101 -0.55 -1.37 -2.86
C VAL A 101 -1.28 -0.41 -1.91
N PHE A 102 -2.56 -0.11 -2.09
CA PHE A 102 -3.30 0.79 -1.20
C PHE A 102 -4.22 0.09 -0.19
N ASN A 103 -4.69 -1.11 -0.49
CA ASN A 103 -5.73 -1.78 0.31
C ASN A 103 -5.15 -2.67 1.41
N PHE A 104 -3.95 -3.23 1.18
CA PHE A 104 -3.33 -4.17 2.12
C PHE A 104 -2.26 -3.48 2.96
N SER A 105 -2.11 -3.87 4.23
CA SER A 105 -1.03 -3.34 5.06
C SER A 105 0.29 -4.02 4.69
N LEU A 106 1.38 -3.25 4.62
CA LEU A 106 2.70 -3.82 4.32
C LEU A 106 3.13 -4.81 5.41
N GLN A 107 2.80 -4.53 6.68
CA GLN A 107 3.13 -5.39 7.81
C GLN A 107 2.49 -6.78 7.67
N ASN A 108 1.19 -6.85 7.35
CA ASN A 108 0.50 -8.12 7.20
C ASN A 108 1.01 -8.88 5.98
N LEU A 109 1.26 -8.18 4.87
CA LEU A 109 1.87 -8.77 3.69
C LEU A 109 3.25 -9.35 4.00
N ASN A 110 4.08 -8.66 4.78
CA ASN A 110 5.41 -9.15 5.13
C ASN A 110 5.37 -10.38 6.05
N ILE A 111 4.44 -10.41 7.00
CA ILE A 111 4.22 -11.59 7.86
C ILE A 111 3.78 -12.78 7.01
N LEU A 112 2.77 -12.59 6.15
CA LEU A 112 2.28 -13.63 5.26
C LEU A 112 3.37 -14.12 4.33
N ASP A 113 4.10 -13.21 3.71
CA ASP A 113 5.19 -13.52 2.81
C ASP A 113 6.26 -14.41 3.47
N HIS A 114 6.71 -14.06 4.69
CA HIS A 114 7.66 -14.87 5.42
C HIS A 114 7.14 -16.27 5.75
N GLN A 115 5.90 -16.37 6.25
CA GLN A 115 5.31 -17.67 6.60
C GLN A 115 5.07 -18.54 5.35
N LEU A 116 4.54 -17.94 4.29
CA LEU A 116 4.27 -18.63 3.03
C LEU A 116 5.57 -19.06 2.35
N ALA A 117 6.62 -18.24 2.38
CA ALA A 117 7.93 -18.62 1.85
C ALA A 117 8.52 -19.82 2.61
N GLN A 118 8.41 -19.86 3.94
CA GLN A 118 8.84 -21.02 4.74
C GLN A 118 8.03 -22.29 4.43
N LEU A 119 6.71 -22.16 4.31
CA LEU A 119 5.82 -23.26 3.92
C LEU A 119 6.11 -23.75 2.49
N ALA A 120 6.35 -22.83 1.57
CA ALA A 120 6.69 -23.12 0.18
C ALA A 120 8.02 -23.88 0.06
N GLN A 121 9.05 -23.46 0.81
CA GLN A 121 10.32 -24.18 0.88
C GLN A 121 10.14 -25.60 1.41
N THR A 122 9.35 -25.77 2.48
CA THR A 122 9.08 -27.08 3.07
C THR A 122 8.34 -28.01 2.11
N LYS A 123 7.45 -27.47 1.26
CA LYS A 123 6.70 -28.23 0.26
C LYS A 123 7.38 -28.31 -1.11
N GLY A 124 8.61 -27.81 -1.26
CA GLY A 124 9.36 -27.87 -2.51
C GLY A 124 8.77 -27.03 -3.66
N ILE A 125 8.04 -25.96 -3.32
CA ILE A 125 7.46 -25.04 -4.31
C ILE A 125 8.56 -24.13 -4.87
N LYS A 126 8.50 -23.84 -6.16
CA LYS A 126 9.46 -22.96 -6.84
C LYS A 126 9.47 -21.56 -6.21
N PRO A 127 10.63 -20.93 -6.07
CA PRO A 127 10.71 -19.55 -5.58
C PRO A 127 9.98 -18.59 -6.53
N PHE A 128 9.63 -17.43 -5.98
CA PHE A 128 9.12 -16.30 -6.76
C PHE A 128 10.30 -15.57 -7.42
N ASP A 129 10.34 -15.58 -8.75
CA ASP A 129 11.34 -14.92 -9.60
C ASP A 129 10.82 -13.58 -10.16
#